data_AF-A0A3B9H6H4-F1
#
_entry.id   AF-A0A3B9H6H4-F1
#
_cell.length_a   1.000
_cell.length_b   1.000
_cell.length_c   1.000
_cell.angle_alpha   90.00
_cell.angle_beta   90.00
_cell.angle_gamma   90.00
#
_symmetry.space_group_name_H-M   'P 1'
#
loop_
_entity.id
_entity.type
_entity.pdbx_description
1 polymer ?
#
loop_
_entity_poly.entity_id
_entity_poly.type
_entity_poly.pdbx_seq_one_letter_code
_entity_poly.pdbx_strand_id
1 'polypeptide(L)'
;KGIDVPIIPGLKPITTMKHITFLPKFFHIDFPEELSSELEKCKTNDDVRQVGIEWGIQQSKELVDYGVPLLHYYTMGKSQTVKAIASEIF
;
A
#
# COMPACT_ATOMS: atom_id res chain seq x y z
N LYS A 1 -7.61 3.78 24.58
CA LYS A 1 -6.52 3.92 25.59
C LYS A 1 -6.53 2.67 26.47
N GLY A 2 -5.36 2.18 26.89
CA GLY A 2 -5.23 0.89 27.62
C GLY A 2 -4.89 -0.31 26.71
N ILE A 3 -4.30 -0.06 25.54
CA ILE A 3 -3.73 -1.11 24.69
C ILE A 3 -2.21 -0.91 24.75
N ASP A 4 -1.52 -1.82 25.43
CA ASP A 4 -0.08 -1.74 25.66
C ASP A 4 0.70 -2.73 24.77
N VAL A 5 -0.01 -3.54 23.97
CA VAL A 5 0.60 -4.41 22.97
C VAL A 5 0.92 -3.62 21.69
N PRO A 6 2.01 -3.98 20.95
CA PRO A 6 2.34 -3.32 19.70
C PRO A 6 1.22 -3.46 18.66
N ILE A 7 0.91 -2.37 17.96
CA ILE A 7 0.01 -2.38 16.80
C ILE A 7 0.89 -2.35 15.56
N ILE A 8 0.79 -3.39 14.74
CA ILE A 8 1.58 -3.54 13.53
C ILE A 8 0.79 -3.00 12.33
N PRO A 9 1.32 -2.03 11.57
CA PRO A 9 0.68 -1.56 10.34
C PRO A 9 0.74 -2.64 9.25
N GLY A 10 -0.43 -2.98 8.72
CA GLY A 10 -0.59 -3.86 7.56
C GLY A 10 -0.69 -3.07 6.27
N LEU A 11 0.20 -3.34 5.31
CA LEU A 11 0.30 -2.66 4.03
C LEU A 11 -0.10 -3.60 2.90
N LYS A 12 -1.08 -3.17 2.08
CA LYS A 12 -1.55 -3.91 0.91
C LYS A 12 -1.29 -3.11 -0.37
N PRO A 13 -0.23 -3.43 -1.13
CA PRO A 13 0.03 -2.75 -2.39
C PRO A 13 -1.10 -2.93 -3.41
N ILE A 14 -1.43 -1.86 -4.11
CA ILE A 14 -2.41 -1.85 -5.20
C ILE A 14 -1.69 -2.28 -6.49
N THR A 15 -2.24 -3.21 -7.26
CA THR A 15 -1.53 -3.84 -8.39
C THR A 15 -2.40 -4.11 -9.61
N THR A 16 -3.70 -3.83 -9.53
CA THR A 16 -4.63 -4.08 -10.65
C THR A 16 -5.73 -3.02 -10.68
N MET A 17 -6.25 -2.72 -11.86
CA MET A 17 -7.38 -1.81 -12.07
C MET A 17 -8.61 -2.20 -11.22
N LYS A 18 -8.82 -3.50 -11.03
CA LYS A 18 -9.95 -4.00 -10.22
C LYS A 18 -9.87 -3.56 -8.75
N HIS A 19 -8.67 -3.36 -8.22
CA HIS A 19 -8.50 -2.93 -6.82
C HIS A 19 -9.07 -1.53 -6.58
N ILE A 20 -9.05 -0.65 -7.59
CA ILE A 20 -9.49 0.75 -7.47
C ILE A 20 -10.97 0.81 -7.07
N THR A 21 -11.81 -0.06 -7.60
CA THR A 21 -13.24 -0.09 -7.26
C THR A 21 -13.58 -1.13 -6.19
N PHE A 22 -12.84 -2.23 -6.14
CA PHE A 22 -13.10 -3.33 -5.22
C PHE A 22 -12.70 -3.01 -3.77
N LEU A 23 -11.51 -2.44 -3.55
CA LEU A 23 -11.00 -2.28 -2.19
C LEU A 23 -11.86 -1.37 -1.32
N PRO A 24 -12.30 -0.17 -1.79
CA PRO A 24 -13.18 0.67 -0.99
C PRO A 24 -14.49 -0.01 -0.61
N LYS A 25 -15.08 -0.73 -1.57
CA LYS A 25 -16.37 -1.40 -1.39
C LYS A 25 -16.34 -2.54 -0.37
N PHE A 26 -15.28 -3.35 -0.38
CA PHE A 26 -15.21 -4.56 0.45
C PHE A 26 -14.49 -4.37 1.78
N PHE A 27 -13.54 -3.45 1.86
CA PHE A 27 -12.81 -3.16 3.10
C PHE A 27 -13.36 -1.96 3.86
N HIS A 28 -14.39 -1.28 3.31
CA HIS A 28 -14.98 -0.07 3.90
C HIS A 28 -13.92 1.00 4.18
N ILE A 29 -13.07 1.24 3.18
CA ILE A 29 -11.99 2.23 3.21
C ILE A 29 -12.19 3.26 2.12
N ASP A 30 -11.56 4.41 2.28
CA ASP A 30 -11.41 5.42 1.24
C ASP A 30 -9.95 5.50 0.82
N PHE A 31 -9.70 5.86 -0.44
CA PHE A 31 -8.35 6.22 -0.87
C PHE A 31 -8.12 7.71 -0.61
N PRO A 32 -6.90 8.11 -0.17
CA PRO A 32 -6.50 9.51 -0.15
C PRO A 32 -6.67 10.16 -1.53
N GLU A 33 -6.91 11.46 -1.55
CA GLU A 33 -7.15 12.22 -2.78
C GLU A 33 -5.95 12.14 -3.73
N GLU A 34 -4.72 12.22 -3.20
CA GLU A 34 -3.52 12.14 -4.03
C GLU A 34 -3.41 10.76 -4.72
N LEU A 35 -3.64 9.68 -3.96
CA LEU A 35 -3.61 8.32 -4.51
C LEU A 35 -4.72 8.11 -5.54
N SER A 36 -5.93 8.58 -5.25
CA SER A 36 -7.08 8.47 -6.15
C SER A 36 -6.79 9.16 -7.48
N SER A 37 -6.23 10.37 -7.43
CA SER A 37 -5.90 11.17 -8.61
C SER A 37 -4.88 10.48 -9.52
N GLU A 38 -3.88 9.79 -8.96
CA GLU A 38 -2.92 9.03 -9.76
C GLU A 38 -3.51 7.73 -10.31
N LEU A 39 -4.36 7.04 -9.53
CA LEU A 39 -5.03 5.82 -9.97
C LEU A 39 -6.02 6.08 -11.11
N GLU A 40 -6.68 7.23 -11.15
CA GLU A 40 -7.58 7.62 -12.24
C GLU A 40 -6.88 7.80 -13.59
N LYS A 41 -5.58 8.13 -13.58
CA LYS A 41 -4.77 8.27 -14.80
C LYS A 41 -4.37 6.92 -15.40
N CYS A 42 -4.44 5.86 -14.61
CA CYS A 42 -4.02 4.51 -15.01
C CYS A 42 -4.97 3.92 -16.06
N LYS A 43 -4.41 3.30 -17.09
CA LYS A 43 -5.16 2.60 -18.15
C LYS A 43 -4.92 1.10 -18.14
N THR A 44 -3.82 0.66 -17.53
CA THR A 44 -3.39 -0.73 -17.47
C THR A 44 -3.10 -1.18 -16.04
N ASN A 45 -3.05 -2.51 -15.82
CA ASN A 45 -2.62 -3.04 -14.52
C ASN A 45 -1.14 -2.72 -14.22
N ASP A 46 -0.33 -2.48 -15.24
CA ASP A 46 1.08 -2.14 -15.06
C ASP A 46 1.22 -0.70 -14.56
N ASP A 47 0.40 0.23 -15.08
CA ASP A 47 0.31 1.60 -14.57
C ASP A 47 -0.09 1.59 -13.08
N VAL A 48 -1.14 0.83 -12.73
CA VAL A 48 -1.59 0.72 -11.33
C VAL A 48 -0.53 0.11 -10.43
N ARG A 49 0.20 -0.90 -10.93
CA ARG A 49 1.28 -1.51 -10.15
C ARG A 49 2.39 -0.50 -9.91
N GLN A 50 2.74 0.33 -10.89
CA GLN A 50 3.76 1.36 -10.74
C GLN A 50 3.34 2.38 -9.67
N VAL A 51 2.14 2.95 -9.78
CA VAL A 51 1.58 3.87 -8.77
C VAL A 51 1.52 3.20 -7.39
N GLY A 52 1.10 1.94 -7.31
CA GLY A 52 1.04 1.20 -6.06
C GLY A 52 2.41 0.89 -5.43
N ILE A 53 3.47 0.76 -6.23
CA ILE A 53 4.85 0.64 -5.73
C ILE A 53 5.30 1.98 -5.16
N GLU A 54 5.14 3.06 -5.92
CA GLU A 54 5.56 4.42 -5.51
C GLU A 54 4.86 4.84 -4.21
N TRP A 55 3.54 4.68 -4.14
CA TRP A 55 2.77 4.94 -2.94
C TRP A 55 3.19 4.03 -1.78
N GLY A 56 3.42 2.75 -2.05
CA GLY A 56 3.87 1.79 -1.05
C GLY A 56 5.22 2.16 -0.45
N ILE A 57 6.17 2.65 -1.27
CA ILE A 57 7.48 3.14 -0.82
C ILE A 57 7.30 4.36 0.07
N GLN A 58 6.54 5.36 -0.39
CA GLN A 58 6.30 6.58 0.38
C GLN A 58 5.68 6.28 1.74
N GLN A 59 4.56 5.54 1.76
CA GLN A 59 3.87 5.18 2.99
C GLN A 59 4.75 4.35 3.94
N SER A 60 5.61 3.50 3.40
CA SER A 60 6.55 2.71 4.20
C SER A 60 7.63 3.57 4.84
N LYS A 61 8.18 4.55 4.11
CA LYS A 61 9.15 5.52 4.66
C LYS A 61 8.52 6.33 5.79
N GLU A 62 7.32 6.87 5.58
CA GLU A 62 6.60 7.64 6.60
C GLU A 62 6.34 6.83 7.88
N LEU A 63 5.95 5.55 7.75
CA LEU A 63 5.74 4.67 8.90
C LEU A 63 7.05 4.34 9.63
N VAL A 64 8.14 4.10 8.90
CA VAL A 64 9.47 3.86 9.50
C VAL A 64 9.95 5.11 10.25
N ASP A 65 9.82 6.30 9.64
CA ASP A 65 10.18 7.57 10.27
C ASP A 65 9.33 7.86 11.52
N TYR A 66 8.07 7.44 11.51
CA TYR A 66 7.19 7.50 12.68
C TYR A 66 7.59 6.53 13.81
N GLY A 67 8.45 5.55 13.53
CA GLY A 67 8.96 4.60 14.52
C GLY A 67 8.04 3.41 14.79
N VAL A 68 7.28 2.95 13.79
CA VAL A 68 6.50 1.71 13.94
C VAL A 68 7.43 0.51 14.17
N PRO A 69 7.00 -0.51 14.93
CA PRO A 69 7.88 -1.62 15.30
C PRO A 69 8.32 -2.48 14.12
N LEU A 70 7.47 -2.61 13.09
CA LEU A 70 7.74 -3.31 11.84
C LEU A 70 6.66 -3.01 10.79
N LEU A 71 6.92 -3.36 9.53
CA LEU A 71 5.96 -3.30 8.42
C LEU A 71 5.48 -4.70 8.04
N HIS A 72 4.16 -4.92 7.96
CA HIS A 72 3.58 -6.19 7.53
C HIS A 72 2.95 -6.06 6.13
N TYR A 73 3.49 -6.75 5.13
CA TYR A 73 2.99 -6.66 3.75
C TYR A 73 2.09 -7.84 3.34
N TYR A 74 0.94 -7.53 2.75
CA TYR A 74 0.06 -8.52 2.12
C TYR A 74 0.47 -8.76 0.66
N THR A 75 1.27 -9.79 0.41
CA THR A 75 1.74 -10.15 -0.95
C THR A 75 0.64 -10.67 -1.87
N MET A 76 -0.45 -11.22 -1.31
CA MET A 76 -1.52 -11.88 -2.08
C MET A 76 -0.99 -12.97 -3.05
N GLY A 77 0.08 -13.67 -2.66
CA GLY A 77 0.74 -14.68 -3.49
C GLY A 77 1.64 -14.12 -4.60
N LYS A 78 1.85 -12.80 -4.65
CA LYS A 78 2.69 -12.11 -5.65
C LYS A 78 3.72 -11.22 -4.95
N SER A 79 4.98 -11.69 -4.91
CA SER A 79 6.03 -11.03 -4.13
C SER A 79 6.74 -9.88 -4.85
N GLN A 80 6.65 -9.78 -6.18
CA GLN A 80 7.44 -8.81 -6.97
C GLN A 80 7.21 -7.36 -6.54
N THR A 81 5.95 -6.95 -6.35
CA THR A 81 5.59 -5.61 -5.90
C THR A 81 6.10 -5.33 -4.49
N VAL A 82 5.91 -6.27 -3.56
CA VAL A 82 6.39 -6.11 -2.17
C VAL A 82 7.92 -6.08 -2.13
N LYS A 83 8.60 -6.88 -2.94
CA LYS A 83 10.07 -6.85 -3.06
C LYS A 83 10.55 -5.49 -3.56
N ALA A 84 9.89 -4.92 -4.58
CA ALA A 84 10.25 -3.60 -5.10
C ALA A 84 10.10 -2.52 -4.01
N ILE A 85 9.01 -2.56 -3.23
CA ILE A 85 8.82 -1.62 -2.12
C ILE A 85 9.88 -1.84 -1.04
N ALA A 86 10.02 -3.07 -0.55
CA ALA A 86 10.89 -3.38 0.59
C ALA A 86 12.38 -3.09 0.31
N SER A 87 12.84 -3.24 -0.94
CA SER A 87 14.23 -2.96 -1.33
C SER A 87 14.59 -1.46 -1.28
N GLU A 88 13.60 -0.58 -1.22
CA GLU A 88 13.80 0.87 -1.07
C GLU A 88 13.75 1.33 0.40
N ILE A 89 13.47 0.41 1.31
CA ILE A 89 13.29 0.66 2.75
C ILE A 89 14.40 -0.02 3.56
N PHE A 90 14.83 -1.22 3.15
CA PHE A 90 15.81 -2.08 3.83
C PHE A 90 16.92 -2.49 2.87
#